data_AF-A0A7S0P4E1-F1
#
_entry.id   AF-A0A7S0P4E1-F1
#
_cell.length_a   1.000
_cell.length_b   1.000
_cell.length_c   1.000
_cell.angle_alpha   90.00
_cell.angle_beta   90.00
_cell.angle_gamma   90.00
#
_symmetry.space_group_name_H-M   'P 1'
#
loop_
_entity.id
_entity.type
_entity.pdbx_description
1 polymer ?
#
loop_
_entity_poly.entity_id
_entity_poly.type
_entity_poly.pdbx_seq_one_letter_code
_entity_poly.pdbx_strand_id
1 'polypeptide(L)'
;GEACALPAAPAAEVALRLNSEALDATAAFVDGIAGAAEGSDYLASIGCTCFRFIDSQLQYTKEEANMLVRTMQLNTMQHRLAFFSAVRHCRRRKEVDWKQHSIARLFTAADEFHILHLRAMLSLARRLLQRRRIQPSDLFKLCDADRDGLISAAELCAGFRWLGLEASPEHVRELIELLVPL
;
A
#
# COMPACT_ATOMS: atom_id res chain seq x y z
N GLY A 1 25.67 23.72 29.28
CA GLY A 1 24.52 23.47 28.41
C GLY A 1 25.05 23.13 27.05
N GLU A 2 25.39 21.86 26.84
CA GLU A 2 25.92 21.39 25.56
C GLU A 2 24.75 21.18 24.60
N ALA A 3 24.75 21.94 23.50
CA ALA A 3 23.84 21.73 22.41
C ALA A 3 24.19 20.39 21.76
N CYS A 4 23.26 19.43 21.83
CA CYS A 4 23.31 18.17 21.11
C CYS A 4 23.34 18.47 19.62
N ALA A 5 24.54 18.50 19.03
CA ALA A 5 24.72 18.60 17.60
C ALA A 5 24.17 17.31 16.98
N LEU A 6 23.07 17.44 16.24
CA LEU A 6 22.57 16.35 15.41
C LEU A 6 23.71 15.87 14.50
N PRO A 7 23.95 14.55 14.38
CA PRO A 7 25.00 14.04 13.51
C PRO A 7 24.76 14.61 12.09
N ALA A 8 25.83 15.15 11.49
CA ALA A 8 25.79 15.68 10.14
C ALA A 8 25.12 14.63 9.23
N ALA A 9 24.01 15.02 8.60
CA ALA A 9 23.31 14.14 7.68
C ALA A 9 24.31 13.62 6.64
N PRO A 10 24.31 12.31 6.34
CA PRO A 10 25.18 11.76 5.30
C PRO A 10 24.98 12.60 4.04
N ALA A 11 26.07 12.89 3.30
CA ALA A 11 26.15 13.73 2.12
C ALA A 11 24.91 13.59 1.20
N ALA A 12 23.85 14.32 1.55
CA ALA A 12 22.56 14.13 0.93
C ALA A 12 22.57 14.94 -0.34
N GLU A 13 22.58 14.26 -1.48
CA GLU A 13 22.49 14.90 -2.79
C GLU A 13 21.04 15.34 -3.02
N VAL A 14 20.75 16.58 -2.61
CA VAL A 14 19.43 17.18 -2.79
C VAL A 14 19.57 18.45 -3.61
N ALA A 15 18.70 18.61 -4.60
CA ALA A 15 18.49 19.85 -5.31
C ALA A 15 17.01 20.18 -5.42
N LEU A 16 16.69 21.46 -5.28
CA LEU A 16 15.39 22.04 -5.54
C LEU A 16 15.36 22.47 -7.00
N ARG A 17 14.45 21.88 -7.79
CA ARG A 17 14.31 22.19 -9.22
C ARG A 17 12.94 22.80 -9.49
N LEU A 18 12.90 23.74 -10.42
CA LEU A 18 11.66 24.25 -11.00
C LEU A 18 11.73 23.99 -12.51
N ASN A 19 10.78 23.19 -13.01
CA ASN A 19 10.79 22.69 -14.38
C ASN A 19 12.10 21.91 -14.65
N SER A 20 13.02 22.50 -15.41
CA SER A 20 14.34 21.94 -15.75
C SER A 20 15.50 22.62 -15.01
N GLU A 21 15.26 23.73 -14.32
CA GLU A 21 16.31 24.54 -13.70
C GLU A 21 16.50 24.18 -12.23
N ALA A 22 17.74 23.94 -11.81
CA ALA A 22 18.09 23.81 -10.40
C ALA A 22 18.14 25.20 -9.76
N LEU A 23 17.27 25.44 -8.79
CA LEU A 23 17.18 26.69 -8.02
C LEU A 23 18.09 26.67 -6.80
N ASP A 24 18.23 25.51 -6.17
CA ASP A 24 19.07 25.33 -4.99
C ASP A 24 19.61 23.91 -4.98
N ALA A 25 20.82 23.70 -4.48
CA ALA A 25 21.45 22.41 -4.43
C ALA A 25 22.45 22.32 -3.28
N THR A 26 22.45 21.18 -2.61
CA THR A 26 23.48 20.84 -1.62
C THR A 26 24.85 20.77 -2.31
N ALA A 27 25.93 21.11 -1.58
CA ALA A 27 27.28 21.15 -2.15
C ALA A 27 27.78 19.79 -2.70
N ALA A 28 27.16 18.69 -2.26
CA ALA A 28 27.44 17.34 -2.74
C ALA A 28 26.63 16.97 -3.99
N PHE A 29 25.63 17.76 -4.39
CA PHE A 29 24.76 17.47 -5.53
C PHE A 29 25.54 17.57 -6.84
N VAL A 30 25.72 16.43 -7.51
CA VAL A 30 26.27 16.36 -8.87
C VAL A 30 25.10 16.22 -9.83
N ASP A 31 24.96 17.18 -10.75
CA ASP A 31 23.88 17.17 -11.75
C ASP A 31 24.16 16.09 -12.81
N GLY A 32 23.92 14.82 -12.46
CA GLY A 32 24.17 13.64 -13.30
C GLY A 32 23.24 13.50 -14.51
N ILE A 33 22.45 14.54 -14.82
CA ILE A 33 21.33 14.50 -15.77
C ILE A 33 21.76 14.86 -17.20
N ALA A 34 23.04 15.10 -17.45
CA ALA A 34 23.55 15.30 -18.81
C ALA A 34 23.42 14.06 -19.73
N GLY A 35 23.01 12.89 -19.23
CA GLY A 35 22.83 11.66 -20.04
C GLY A 35 21.66 10.74 -19.66
N ALA A 36 20.74 11.16 -18.78
CA ALA A 36 19.75 10.27 -18.17
C ALA A 36 18.29 10.67 -18.45
N ALA A 37 18.00 11.15 -19.66
CA ALA A 37 16.72 11.76 -20.01
C ALA A 37 15.48 10.90 -19.71
N GLU A 38 15.54 9.56 -19.85
CA GLU A 38 14.37 8.69 -19.61
C GLU A 38 14.28 8.15 -18.17
N GLY A 39 15.41 7.95 -17.48
CA GLY A 39 15.44 7.48 -16.10
C GLY A 39 15.18 8.59 -15.07
N SER A 40 15.54 9.82 -15.41
CA SER A 40 15.33 11.02 -14.59
C SER A 40 13.84 11.27 -14.34
N ASP A 41 12.99 11.09 -15.34
CA ASP A 41 11.56 11.37 -15.24
C ASP A 41 10.84 10.41 -14.28
N TYR A 42 11.24 9.14 -14.27
CA TYR A 42 10.69 8.15 -13.34
C TYR A 42 11.12 8.43 -11.89
N LEU A 43 12.40 8.74 -11.67
CA LEU A 43 12.91 9.09 -10.33
C LEU A 43 12.33 10.41 -9.82
N ALA A 44 12.15 11.41 -10.70
CA ALA A 44 11.46 12.65 -10.38
C ALA A 44 9.99 12.39 -10.02
N SER A 45 9.31 11.50 -10.77
CA SER A 45 7.94 11.09 -10.46
C SER A 45 7.83 10.39 -9.11
N ILE A 46 8.80 9.54 -8.75
CA ILE A 46 8.91 8.94 -7.42
C ILE A 46 9.06 10.03 -6.36
N GLY A 47 10.01 10.96 -6.54
CA GLY A 47 10.26 12.05 -5.60
C GLY A 47 9.02 12.90 -5.37
N CYS A 48 8.38 13.35 -6.46
CA CYS A 48 7.11 14.09 -6.41
C CYS A 48 6.03 13.30 -5.66
N THR A 49 5.87 12.02 -5.94
CA THR A 49 4.87 11.18 -5.27
C THR A 49 5.16 11.04 -3.76
N CYS A 50 6.42 10.89 -3.38
CA CYS A 50 6.84 10.87 -1.97
C CYS A 50 6.58 12.21 -1.27
N PHE A 51 6.87 13.34 -1.92
CA PHE A 51 6.58 14.66 -1.35
C PHE A 51 5.07 14.89 -1.19
N ARG A 52 4.24 14.40 -2.11
CA ARG A 52 2.77 14.43 -1.97
C ARG A 52 2.29 13.61 -0.76
N PHE A 53 2.95 12.48 -0.47
CA PHE A 53 2.67 11.67 0.72
C PHE A 53 3.05 12.42 2.01
N ILE A 54 4.24 13.05 2.04
CA ILE A 54 4.67 13.90 3.15
C ILE A 54 3.72 15.11 3.30
N ASP A 55 3.18 15.63 2.20
CA ASP A 55 2.15 16.69 2.21
C ASP A 55 0.75 16.19 2.66
N SER A 56 0.63 14.94 3.08
CA SER A 56 -0.63 14.33 3.52
C SER A 56 -1.75 14.40 2.47
N GLN A 57 -1.42 14.34 1.18
CA GLN A 57 -2.43 14.27 0.12
C GLN A 57 -3.17 12.94 0.16
N LEU A 58 -4.44 12.95 -0.25
CA LEU A 58 -5.34 11.79 -0.14
C LEU A 58 -5.58 11.09 -1.48
N GLN A 59 -5.44 11.83 -2.59
CA GLN A 59 -5.78 11.36 -3.93
C GLN A 59 -4.52 10.99 -4.71
N TYR A 60 -4.49 9.78 -5.25
CA TYR A 60 -3.41 9.20 -6.03
C TYR A 60 -4.00 8.41 -7.18
N THR A 61 -3.32 8.44 -8.32
CA THR A 61 -3.63 7.50 -9.39
C THR A 61 -3.21 6.08 -8.99
N LYS A 62 -3.71 5.08 -9.73
CA LYS A 62 -3.35 3.68 -9.47
C LYS A 62 -1.84 3.44 -9.59
N GLU A 63 -1.20 4.12 -10.54
CA GLU A 63 0.23 4.06 -10.83
C GLU A 63 1.04 4.72 -9.71
N GLU A 64 0.66 5.93 -9.30
CA GLU A 64 1.31 6.65 -8.20
C GLU A 64 1.23 5.89 -6.88
N ALA A 65 0.07 5.31 -6.56
CA ALA A 65 -0.07 4.49 -5.37
C ALA A 65 0.78 3.21 -5.43
N ASN A 66 1.03 2.65 -6.63
CA ASN A 66 1.93 1.49 -6.78
C ASN A 66 3.38 1.92 -6.61
N MET A 67 3.76 3.07 -7.18
CA MET A 67 5.07 3.67 -6.97
C MET A 67 5.36 3.91 -5.49
N LEU A 68 4.40 4.47 -4.74
CA LEU A 68 4.51 4.69 -3.29
C LEU A 68 4.66 3.39 -2.50
N VAL A 69 3.85 2.37 -2.82
CA VAL A 69 3.98 1.06 -2.16
C VAL A 69 5.38 0.51 -2.38
N ARG A 70 5.87 0.54 -3.62
CA ARG A 70 7.20 0.04 -4.01
C ARG A 70 8.34 0.81 -3.32
N THR A 71 8.26 2.13 -3.25
CA THR A 71 9.32 2.95 -2.64
C THR A 71 9.35 2.82 -1.13
N MET A 72 8.19 2.58 -0.50
CA MET A 72 8.07 2.48 0.97
C MET A 72 8.06 1.03 1.47
N GLN A 73 8.41 0.04 0.64
CA GLN A 73 8.38 -1.40 0.99
C GLN A 73 9.11 -1.73 2.29
N LEU A 74 10.22 -1.04 2.61
CA LEU A 74 10.98 -1.24 3.85
C LEU A 74 10.21 -0.84 5.12
N ASN A 75 9.20 0.02 5.00
CA ASN A 75 8.38 0.46 6.13
C ASN A 75 7.12 -0.40 6.23
N THR A 76 6.80 -0.87 7.43
CA THR A 76 5.54 -1.59 7.69
C THR A 76 4.33 -0.67 7.49
N MET A 77 3.16 -1.24 7.20
CA MET A 77 1.91 -0.47 7.08
C MET A 77 1.65 0.40 8.31
N GLN A 78 1.90 -0.16 9.50
CA GLN A 78 1.70 0.51 10.79
C GLN A 78 2.59 1.74 10.91
N HIS A 79 3.87 1.64 10.55
CA HIS A 79 4.79 2.78 10.55
C HIS A 79 4.37 3.86 9.54
N ARG A 80 3.96 3.46 8.33
CA ARG A 80 3.46 4.41 7.32
C ARG A 80 2.23 5.16 7.81
N LEU A 81 1.26 4.45 8.41
CA LEU A 81 0.04 5.04 8.92
C LEU A 81 0.30 5.94 10.14
N ALA A 82 1.15 5.51 11.07
CA ALA A 82 1.53 6.30 12.24
C ALA A 82 2.22 7.61 11.82
N PHE A 83 3.19 7.54 10.90
CA PHE A 83 3.85 8.71 10.34
C PHE A 83 2.87 9.64 9.64
N PHE A 84 2.04 9.11 8.74
CA PHE A 84 1.06 9.89 7.99
C PHE A 84 0.08 10.59 8.93
N SER A 85 -0.38 9.89 9.96
CA SER A 85 -1.28 10.45 10.97
C SER A 85 -0.58 11.56 11.74
N ALA A 86 0.63 11.34 12.25
CA ALA A 86 1.38 12.35 12.99
C ALA A 86 1.59 13.64 12.19
N VAL A 87 2.04 13.53 10.94
CA VAL A 87 2.24 14.69 10.05
C VAL A 87 0.91 15.40 9.77
N ARG A 88 -0.17 14.65 9.57
CA ARG A 88 -1.49 15.21 9.31
C ARG A 88 -2.06 15.96 10.52
N HIS A 89 -1.87 15.45 11.74
CA HIS A 89 -2.32 16.13 12.97
C HIS A 89 -1.60 17.47 13.20
N CYS A 90 -0.36 17.61 12.70
CA CYS A 90 0.36 18.88 12.76
C CYS A 90 -0.16 19.93 11.74
N ARG A 91 -1.09 19.57 10.84
CA ARG A 91 -1.55 20.43 9.73
C ARG A 91 -2.93 20.99 10.01
N ARG A 92 -3.12 22.29 9.71
CA ARG A 92 -4.37 23.04 9.94
C ARG A 92 -5.53 22.72 8.97
N ARG A 93 -5.43 21.65 8.15
CA ARG A 93 -6.47 21.30 7.16
C ARG A 93 -7.57 20.48 7.83
N LYS A 94 -8.81 20.58 7.33
CA LYS A 94 -9.94 19.78 7.82
C LYS A 94 -9.61 18.30 7.72
N GLU A 95 -9.77 17.56 8.82
CA GLU A 95 -9.62 16.11 8.82
C GLU A 95 -10.78 15.48 8.03
N VAL A 96 -10.41 14.81 6.96
CA VAL A 96 -11.29 14.02 6.11
C VAL A 96 -10.89 12.56 6.28
N ASP A 97 -11.83 11.64 6.38
CA ASP A 97 -11.51 10.23 6.55
C ASP A 97 -10.67 9.73 5.36
N TRP A 98 -9.42 9.34 5.63
CA TRP A 98 -8.48 8.90 4.60
C TRP A 98 -8.88 7.54 4.00
N LYS A 99 -9.69 6.77 4.73
CA LYS A 99 -10.14 5.43 4.30
C LYS A 99 -10.95 5.48 3.01
N GLN A 100 -11.69 6.57 2.78
CA GLN A 100 -12.52 6.77 1.59
C GLN A 100 -11.71 7.19 0.35
N HIS A 101 -10.40 7.34 0.48
CA HIS A 101 -9.54 7.85 -0.58
C HIS A 101 -8.52 6.81 -1.04
N SER A 102 -7.97 7.01 -2.24
CA SER A 102 -7.00 6.13 -2.88
C SER A 102 -5.74 5.86 -2.05
N ILE A 103 -5.37 6.78 -1.14
CA ILE A 103 -4.23 6.59 -0.23
C ILE A 103 -4.44 5.42 0.74
N ALA A 104 -5.69 5.03 1.03
CA ALA A 104 -5.99 3.90 1.91
C ALA A 104 -5.25 2.63 1.48
N ARG A 105 -5.05 2.44 0.16
CA ARG A 105 -4.30 1.32 -0.38
C ARG A 105 -2.87 1.21 0.14
N LEU A 106 -2.22 2.33 0.46
CA LEU A 106 -0.85 2.32 1.00
C LEU A 106 -0.78 1.75 2.43
N PHE A 107 -1.89 1.85 3.17
CA PHE A 107 -2.01 1.40 4.55
C PHE A 107 -2.70 0.05 4.68
N THR A 108 -3.43 -0.40 3.65
CA THR A 108 -4.09 -1.71 3.62
C THR A 108 -3.30 -2.75 2.82
N ALA A 109 -2.40 -2.34 1.92
CA ALA A 109 -1.56 -3.24 1.15
C ALA A 109 -0.16 -3.38 1.76
N ALA A 110 0.20 -4.61 2.18
CA ALA A 110 1.48 -4.91 2.80
C ALA A 110 2.61 -4.73 1.78
N ASP A 111 2.35 -5.29 0.59
CA ASP A 111 3.27 -5.38 -0.53
C ASP A 111 2.47 -5.65 -1.81
N GLU A 112 3.04 -5.30 -2.98
CA GLU A 112 2.45 -5.61 -4.29
C GLU A 112 2.29 -7.14 -4.46
N PHE A 113 3.24 -7.91 -3.91
CA PHE A 113 3.19 -9.37 -3.87
C PHE A 113 2.06 -9.91 -3.01
N HIS A 114 1.70 -9.20 -1.94
CA HIS A 114 0.64 -9.62 -1.04
C HIS A 114 -0.73 -9.50 -1.71
N ILE A 115 -1.02 -8.37 -2.39
CA ILE A 115 -2.24 -8.23 -3.19
C ILE A 115 -2.28 -9.26 -4.32
N LEU A 116 -1.15 -9.51 -4.99
CA LEU A 116 -1.05 -10.51 -6.03
C LEU A 116 -1.35 -11.92 -5.50
N HIS A 117 -0.83 -12.26 -4.33
CA HIS A 117 -1.08 -13.53 -3.65
C HIS A 117 -2.58 -13.72 -3.34
N LEU A 118 -3.23 -12.71 -2.72
CA LEU A 118 -4.67 -12.76 -2.42
C LEU A 118 -5.51 -12.91 -3.71
N ARG A 119 -5.15 -12.19 -4.78
CA ARG A 119 -5.81 -12.32 -6.10
C ARG A 119 -5.60 -13.70 -6.72
N ALA A 120 -4.39 -14.25 -6.61
CA ALA A 120 -4.10 -15.59 -7.09
C ALA A 120 -4.93 -16.63 -6.35
N MET A 121 -5.04 -16.53 -5.01
CA MET A 121 -5.90 -17.40 -4.21
C MET A 121 -7.37 -17.33 -4.63
N LEU A 122 -7.94 -16.12 -4.80
CA LEU A 122 -9.31 -15.98 -5.29
C LEU A 122 -9.50 -16.57 -6.70
N SER A 123 -8.54 -16.37 -7.58
CA SER A 123 -8.57 -16.96 -8.93
C SER A 123 -8.57 -18.48 -8.89
N LEU A 124 -7.84 -19.08 -7.94
CA LEU A 124 -7.80 -20.52 -7.72
C LEU A 124 -9.11 -21.03 -7.13
N ALA A 125 -9.63 -20.37 -6.10
CA ALA A 125 -10.93 -20.69 -5.50
C ALA A 125 -12.05 -20.67 -6.55
N ARG A 126 -12.12 -19.61 -7.38
CA ARG A 126 -13.09 -19.52 -8.48
C ARG A 126 -12.95 -20.68 -9.48
N ARG A 127 -11.71 -21.02 -9.87
CA ARG A 127 -11.45 -22.16 -10.77
C ARG A 127 -11.87 -23.50 -10.16
N LEU A 128 -11.65 -23.70 -8.87
CA LEU A 128 -12.03 -24.92 -8.15
C LEU A 128 -13.54 -25.05 -8.03
N LEU A 129 -14.25 -23.94 -7.74
CA LEU A 129 -15.71 -23.91 -7.74
C LEU A 129 -16.30 -24.27 -9.11
N GLN A 130 -15.75 -23.69 -10.18
CA GLN A 130 -16.15 -24.00 -11.54
C GLN A 130 -15.91 -25.48 -11.89
N ARG A 131 -14.75 -26.03 -11.53
CA ARG A 131 -14.43 -27.46 -11.75
C ARG A 131 -15.38 -28.39 -11.01
N ARG A 132 -15.78 -28.03 -9.79
CA ARG A 132 -16.70 -28.83 -8.97
C ARG A 132 -18.18 -28.54 -9.27
N ARG A 133 -18.49 -27.61 -10.19
CA ARG A 133 -19.86 -27.14 -10.53
C ARG A 133 -20.65 -26.62 -9.32
N ILE A 134 -19.96 -25.99 -8.38
CA ILE A 134 -20.56 -25.44 -7.16
C ILE A 134 -20.81 -23.95 -7.38
N GLN A 135 -22.03 -23.51 -7.10
CA GLN A 135 -22.34 -22.08 -7.12
C GLN A 135 -21.76 -21.40 -5.88
N PRO A 136 -21.33 -20.13 -5.96
CA PRO A 136 -20.84 -19.38 -4.80
C PRO A 136 -21.82 -19.37 -3.62
N SER A 137 -23.13 -19.36 -3.89
CA SER A 137 -24.19 -19.46 -2.87
C SER A 137 -24.19 -20.80 -2.12
N ASP A 138 -23.84 -21.88 -2.79
CA ASP A 138 -23.78 -23.21 -2.18
C ASP A 138 -22.50 -23.39 -1.38
N LEU A 139 -21.39 -22.80 -1.85
CA LEU A 139 -20.19 -22.66 -1.05
C LEU A 139 -20.46 -21.84 0.21
N PHE A 140 -21.21 -20.74 0.09
CA PHE A 140 -21.55 -19.91 1.24
C PHE A 140 -22.26 -20.72 2.33
N LYS A 141 -23.30 -21.48 1.97
CA LYS A 141 -24.02 -22.37 2.88
C LYS A 141 -23.16 -23.50 3.46
N LEU A 142 -22.12 -23.89 2.75
CA LEU A 142 -21.18 -24.91 3.21
C LEU A 142 -20.20 -24.35 4.25
N CYS A 143 -19.83 -23.07 4.11
CA CYS A 143 -18.92 -22.38 5.02
C CYS A 143 -19.63 -21.86 6.27
N ASP A 144 -20.85 -21.34 6.13
CA ASP A 144 -21.71 -20.80 7.19
C ASP A 144 -22.18 -21.93 8.12
N ALA A 145 -21.34 -22.27 9.10
CA ALA A 145 -21.52 -23.45 9.94
C ALA A 145 -22.49 -23.18 11.09
N ASP A 146 -22.52 -21.94 11.58
CA ASP A 146 -23.43 -21.49 12.62
C ASP A 146 -24.78 -20.96 12.09
N ARG A 147 -24.90 -20.79 10.76
CA ARG A 147 -26.10 -20.33 10.04
C ARG A 147 -26.50 -18.92 10.45
N ASP A 148 -25.53 -18.08 10.80
CA ASP A 148 -25.76 -16.68 11.13
C ASP A 148 -25.92 -15.80 9.86
N GLY A 149 -25.67 -16.37 8.68
CA GLY A 149 -25.78 -15.69 7.39
C GLY A 149 -24.59 -14.77 7.08
N LEU A 150 -23.51 -14.87 7.85
CA LEU A 150 -22.21 -14.25 7.65
C LEU A 150 -21.14 -15.34 7.52
N ILE A 151 -19.92 -14.97 7.11
CA ILE A 151 -18.79 -15.90 7.10
C ILE A 151 -17.66 -15.26 7.88
N SER A 152 -17.33 -15.86 9.02
CA SER A 152 -16.17 -15.49 9.81
C SER A 152 -14.85 -15.91 9.14
N ALA A 153 -13.73 -15.33 9.60
CA ALA A 153 -12.41 -15.73 9.10
C ALA A 153 -12.11 -17.22 9.35
N ALA A 154 -12.62 -17.79 10.44
CA ALA A 154 -12.46 -19.21 10.76
C ALA A 154 -13.22 -20.10 9.77
N GLU A 155 -14.46 -19.74 9.44
CA GLU A 155 -15.32 -20.46 8.50
C GLU A 155 -14.82 -20.38 7.06
N LEU A 156 -14.36 -19.19 6.63
CA LEU A 156 -13.74 -19.05 5.31
C LEU A 156 -12.46 -19.89 5.20
N CYS A 157 -11.67 -19.97 6.26
CA CYS A 157 -10.49 -20.83 6.33
C CYS A 157 -10.85 -22.32 6.24
N ALA A 158 -11.95 -22.74 6.89
CA ALA A 158 -12.48 -24.10 6.77
C ALA A 158 -12.98 -24.40 5.35
N GLY A 159 -13.69 -23.45 4.74
CA GLY A 159 -14.17 -23.53 3.36
C GLY A 159 -13.05 -23.65 2.32
N PHE A 160 -11.98 -22.88 2.48
CA PHE A 160 -10.79 -23.01 1.63
C PHE A 160 -10.10 -24.36 1.81
N ARG A 161 -9.97 -24.86 3.03
CA ARG A 161 -9.46 -26.22 3.27
C ARG A 161 -10.33 -27.28 2.59
N TRP A 162 -11.66 -27.14 2.62
CA TRP A 162 -12.57 -28.04 1.93
C TRP A 162 -12.43 -27.99 0.39
N LEU A 163 -12.15 -26.81 -0.16
CA LEU A 163 -11.81 -26.63 -1.59
C LEU A 163 -10.45 -27.24 -1.97
N GLY A 164 -9.60 -27.57 -0.98
CA GLY A 164 -8.24 -28.05 -1.18
C GLY A 164 -7.21 -26.92 -1.30
N LEU A 165 -7.51 -25.76 -0.73
CA LEU A 165 -6.60 -24.62 -0.64
C LEU A 165 -6.06 -24.52 0.79
N GLU A 166 -4.74 -24.47 0.93
CA GLU A 166 -4.10 -24.11 2.19
C GLU A 166 -4.02 -22.59 2.29
N ALA A 167 -4.86 -22.01 3.14
CA ALA A 167 -4.85 -20.59 3.44
C ALA A 167 -4.53 -20.40 4.92
N SER A 168 -3.49 -19.63 5.23
CA SER A 168 -3.21 -19.26 6.63
C SER A 168 -4.29 -18.29 7.13
N PRO A 169 -4.63 -18.33 8.42
CA PRO A 169 -5.69 -17.50 8.98
C PRO A 169 -5.44 -16.00 8.80
N GLU A 170 -4.18 -15.58 8.76
CA GLU A 170 -3.76 -14.20 8.47
C GLU A 170 -4.21 -13.77 7.07
N HIS A 171 -3.88 -14.58 6.05
CA HIS A 171 -4.24 -14.31 4.66
C HIS A 171 -5.76 -14.30 4.44
N VAL A 172 -6.50 -15.13 5.17
CA VAL A 172 -7.97 -15.18 5.10
C VAL A 172 -8.58 -13.91 5.69
N ARG A 173 -8.03 -13.42 6.81
CA ARG A 173 -8.46 -12.17 7.46
C ARG A 173 -8.25 -10.98 6.53
N GLU A 174 -7.08 -10.91 5.88
CA GLU A 174 -6.76 -9.88 4.89
C GLU A 174 -7.65 -9.98 3.64
N LEU A 175 -8.00 -11.20 3.22
CA LEU A 175 -8.95 -11.42 2.13
C LEU A 175 -10.34 -10.87 2.44
N ILE A 176 -10.82 -11.04 3.67
CA ILE A 176 -12.11 -10.50 4.12
C ILE A 176 -12.04 -8.97 4.16
N GLU A 177 -10.97 -8.40 4.73
CA GLU A 177 -10.77 -6.94 4.74
C GLU A 177 -10.69 -6.35 3.31
N LEU A 178 -10.21 -7.11 2.33
CA LEU A 178 -10.16 -6.70 0.92
C LEU A 178 -11.49 -6.89 0.17
N LEU A 179 -12.34 -7.84 0.59
CA LEU A 179 -13.62 -8.17 -0.04
C LEU A 179 -14.79 -7.33 0.49
N VAL A 180 -14.72 -6.88 1.74
CA VAL A 180 -15.69 -5.93 2.30
C VAL A 180 -15.39 -4.56 1.69
N PRO A 181 -16.25 -4.04 0.78
CA PRO A 181 -16.13 -2.65 0.40
C PRO A 181 -16.47 -1.80 1.63
N LEU A 182 -15.62 -0.80 1.91
CA LEU A 182 -15.96 0.33 2.79
C LEU A 182 -17.31 0.93 2.42
#